data_AF-A0A6A3I7W0-F1
#
_entry.id   AF-A0A6A3I7W0-F1
#
_cell.length_a   1.000
_cell.length_b   1.000
_cell.length_c   1.000
_cell.angle_alpha   90.00
_cell.angle_beta   90.00
_cell.angle_gamma   90.00
#
_symmetry.space_group_name_H-M   'P 1'
#
loop_
_entity.id
_entity.type
_entity.pdbx_description
1 polymer ?
#
loop_
_entity_poly.entity_id
_entity_poly.type
_entity_poly.pdbx_seq_one_letter_code
_entity_poly.pdbx_strand_id
1 'polypeptide(L)'
;MPRSIHVCKCFLNSQEVEFTGMAKDGGLNYRGRGNAAKLIDFNLSASRTSPLISNTFDLNLIYLATKVVIFLVVNMAPFALIGVDYAGIKTPQFQFTHLHGADPFLDIEMASTGKVVCLELICIEP
;
A
#
# COMPACT_ATOMS: atom_id res chain seq x y z
N MET A 1 9.67 -24.37 20.74
CA MET A 1 10.20 -24.05 19.40
C MET A 1 10.25 -22.54 19.27
N PRO A 2 11.39 -21.93 18.94
CA PRO A 2 11.53 -20.47 18.99
C PRO A 2 10.67 -19.87 17.88
N ARG A 3 9.72 -19.00 18.26
CA ARG A 3 8.89 -18.25 17.32
C ARG A 3 9.79 -17.22 16.64
N SER A 4 10.16 -17.46 15.39
CA SER A 4 10.96 -16.52 14.61
C SER A 4 10.16 -15.25 14.37
N ILE A 5 10.40 -14.25 15.21
CA ILE A 5 9.95 -12.87 14.98
C ILE A 5 10.73 -12.38 13.76
N HIS A 6 10.10 -12.43 12.59
CA HIS A 6 10.70 -11.91 11.37
C HIS A 6 10.69 -10.39 11.46
N VAL A 7 11.87 -9.83 11.75
CA VAL A 7 12.10 -8.39 11.75
C VAL A 7 12.04 -7.90 10.31
N CYS A 8 11.09 -7.02 10.01
CA CYS A 8 11.05 -6.33 8.73
C CYS A 8 11.78 -4.99 8.88
N LYS A 9 12.84 -4.80 8.09
CA LYS A 9 13.62 -3.57 8.03
C LYS A 9 13.15 -2.76 6.83
N CYS A 10 12.62 -1.57 7.07
CA CYS A 10 12.37 -0.60 6.02
C CYS A 10 13.43 0.51 6.12
N PHE A 11 14.09 0.79 5.01
CA PHE A 11 15.06 1.88 4.90
C PHE A 11 14.38 3.12 4.31
N LEU A 12 14.40 4.22 5.06
CA LEU A 12 13.97 5.53 4.58
C LEU A 12 15.11 6.52 4.79
N ASN A 13 15.65 7.09 3.72
CA ASN A 13 16.74 8.07 3.76
C ASN A 13 17.91 7.68 4.69
N SER A 14 18.43 6.47 4.54
CA SER A 14 19.55 5.94 5.35
C SER A 14 19.25 5.77 6.85
N GLN A 15 18.00 5.93 7.29
CA GLN A 15 17.53 5.50 8.61
C GLN A 15 16.85 4.14 8.49
N GLU A 16 17.35 3.20 9.29
CA GLU A 16 16.78 1.87 9.43
C GLU A 16 15.65 1.94 10.45
N VAL A 17 14.41 1.71 10.01
CA VAL A 17 13.29 1.55 10.92
C VAL A 17 13.04 0.06 11.06
N GLU A 18 13.39 -0.46 12.23
CA GLU A 18 13.28 -1.87 12.58
C GLU A 18 11.90 -2.13 13.18
N PHE A 19 11.06 -2.89 12.49
CA PHE A 19 9.71 -3.19 12.93
C PHE A 19 9.62 -4.62 13.47
N THR A 20 9.34 -4.70 14.78
CA THR A 20 9.16 -5.97 15.50
C THR A 20 7.67 -6.33 15.54
N GLY A 21 7.20 -7.12 14.57
CA GLY A 21 5.80 -7.55 14.52
C GLY A 21 5.48 -8.52 13.38
N MET A 22 4.45 -9.36 13.54
CA MET A 22 4.01 -10.32 12.52
C MET A 22 3.16 -9.66 11.40
N ALA A 23 3.55 -8.47 10.95
CA ALA A 23 2.85 -7.74 9.92
C ALA A 23 3.64 -7.79 8.62
N LYS A 24 3.24 -8.66 7.68
CA LYS A 24 3.89 -8.76 6.37
C LYS A 24 3.16 -8.01 5.23
N ASP A 25 1.96 -7.47 5.51
CA ASP A 25 1.19 -6.59 4.61
C ASP A 25 1.00 -5.18 5.21
N GLY A 26 2.05 -4.60 5.80
CA GLY A 26 1.98 -3.28 6.43
C GLY A 26 1.99 -2.12 5.43
N GLY A 27 1.44 -0.97 5.84
CA GLY A 27 1.45 0.27 5.07
C GLY A 27 2.26 1.36 5.78
N LEU A 28 3.15 2.04 5.06
CA LEU A 28 3.97 3.14 5.57
C LEU A 28 3.61 4.43 4.85
N ASN A 29 3.12 5.43 5.58
CA ASN A 29 2.86 6.76 5.02
C ASN A 29 3.99 7.72 5.40
N TYR A 30 4.49 8.44 4.41
CA TYR A 30 5.58 9.40 4.58
C TYR A 30 5.30 10.65 3.77
N ARG A 31 5.92 11.76 4.17
CA ARG A 31 5.93 13.03 3.44
C ARG A 31 7.31 13.29 2.88
N GLY A 32 7.42 13.39 1.56
CA GLY A 32 8.61 13.88 0.87
C GLY A 32 8.56 15.38 0.65
N ARG A 33 9.67 16.09 0.90
CA ARG A 33 9.91 17.47 0.45
C ARG A 33 11.39 17.61 0.05
N GLY A 34 11.63 17.79 -1.25
CA GLY A 34 13.00 17.71 -1.80
C GLY A 34 13.60 16.34 -1.52
N ASN A 35 14.83 16.31 -0.98
CA ASN A 35 15.51 15.05 -0.60
C ASN A 35 15.17 14.56 0.81
N ALA A 36 14.30 15.25 1.55
CA ALA A 36 13.92 14.85 2.90
C ALA A 36 12.59 14.09 2.90
N ALA A 37 12.57 12.89 3.47
CA ALA A 37 11.38 12.12 3.74
C ALA A 37 11.16 12.01 5.25
N LYS A 38 9.93 12.27 5.70
CA LYS A 38 9.53 12.17 7.11
C LYS A 38 8.39 11.16 7.24
N LEU A 39 8.52 10.26 8.21
CA LEU A 39 7.49 9.29 8.55
C LEU A 39 6.27 10.00 9.16
N ILE A 40 5.07 9.66 8.70
CA ILE A 40 3.81 10.16 9.26
C ILE A 40 3.27 9.12 10.24
N ASP A 41 3.00 7.92 9.73
CA ASP A 41 2.50 6.80 10.51
C ASP A 41 2.89 5.47 9.85
N PHE A 42 2.66 4.39 10.59
CA PHE A 42 2.87 3.04 10.12
C PHE A 42 1.74 2.14 10.61
N ASN A 43 1.17 1.37 9.68
CA ASN A 43 0.09 0.43 9.96
C ASN A 43 0.60 -1.00 9.82
N LEU A 44 0.53 -1.76 10.93
CA LEU A 44 0.90 -3.18 11.01
C LEU A 44 -0.20 -4.13 10.48
N SER A 45 -1.25 -3.60 9.87
CA SER A 45 -2.34 -4.37 9.27
C SER A 45 -2.42 -4.12 7.77
N ALA A 46 -3.13 -5.02 7.07
CA ALA A 46 -3.34 -4.91 5.64
C ALA A 46 -3.91 -3.52 5.27
N SER A 47 -3.16 -2.80 4.44
CA SER A 47 -3.59 -1.47 3.99
C SER A 47 -4.80 -1.55 3.06
N ARG A 48 -5.63 -0.50 3.07
CA ARG A 48 -6.73 -0.31 2.12
C ARG A 48 -6.26 -0.17 0.66
N THR A 49 -4.96 -0.05 0.42
CA THR A 49 -4.31 -0.03 -0.90
C THR A 49 -3.84 -1.41 -1.37
N SER A 50 -3.72 -2.41 -0.50
CA SER A 50 -3.21 -3.74 -0.88
C SER A 50 -3.97 -4.40 -2.04
N PRO A 51 -5.32 -4.30 -2.16
CA PRO A 51 -6.03 -4.87 -3.31
C PRO A 51 -5.70 -4.20 -4.64
N LEU A 52 -5.45 -2.89 -4.65
CA LEU A 52 -5.05 -2.16 -5.86
C LEU A 52 -3.70 -2.66 -6.34
N ILE A 53 -2.72 -2.69 -5.42
CA ILE A 53 -1.35 -3.12 -5.72
C ILE A 53 -1.38 -4.57 -6.21
N SER A 54 -2.19 -5.42 -5.56
CA SER A 54 -2.32 -6.83 -5.95
C SER A 54 -2.83 -6.98 -7.38
N ASN A 55 -3.85 -6.21 -7.78
CA ASN A 55 -4.40 -6.26 -9.14
C ASN A 55 -3.47 -5.60 -10.16
N THR A 56 -2.73 -4.55 -9.76
CA THR A 56 -1.85 -3.82 -10.69
C THR A 56 -0.63 -4.66 -11.03
N PHE A 57 -0.09 -5.44 -10.10
CA PHE A 57 1.09 -6.27 -10.34
C PHE A 57 0.76 -7.74 -10.59
N ASP A 58 -0.52 -8.11 -10.65
CA ASP A 58 -0.99 -9.49 -10.73
C ASP A 58 -0.37 -10.40 -9.65
N LEU A 59 -0.32 -9.90 -8.42
CA LEU A 59 0.28 -10.56 -7.27
C LEU A 59 -0.64 -10.49 -6.06
N ASN A 60 -1.13 -11.64 -5.59
CA ASN A 60 -1.98 -11.67 -4.41
C ASN A 60 -1.17 -11.47 -3.11
N LEU A 61 -1.00 -10.22 -2.69
CA LEU A 61 -0.26 -9.85 -1.48
C LEU A 61 -0.85 -10.51 -0.23
N ILE A 62 -2.19 -10.50 -0.10
CA ILE A 62 -2.91 -11.08 1.04
C ILE A 62 -2.62 -12.59 1.16
N TYR A 63 -2.60 -13.30 0.03
CA TYR A 63 -2.27 -14.72 0.01
C TYR A 63 -0.83 -14.99 0.43
N LEU A 64 0.12 -14.18 -0.05
CA LEU A 64 1.54 -14.28 0.32
C LEU A 64 1.74 -13.99 1.82
N ALA A 65 1.12 -12.93 2.34
CA ALA A 65 1.16 -12.61 3.76
C ALA A 65 0.47 -13.68 4.61
N THR A 66 -0.63 -14.25 4.15
CA THR A 66 -1.32 -15.34 4.88
C THR A 66 -0.41 -16.56 5.01
N LYS A 67 0.22 -17.02 3.91
CA LYS A 67 1.19 -18.13 3.93
C LYS A 67 2.30 -17.89 4.93
N VAL A 68 2.80 -16.67 4.93
CA VAL A 68 3.82 -16.20 5.84
C VAL A 68 3.38 -16.26 7.31
N VAL A 69 2.14 -15.88 7.62
CA VAL A 69 1.58 -15.85 8.98
C VAL A 69 1.43 -17.27 9.52
N ILE A 70 1.09 -18.23 8.65
CA ILE A 70 1.04 -19.66 8.97
C ILE A 70 2.41 -20.37 8.84
N PHE A 71 3.51 -19.61 8.77
CA PHE A 71 4.89 -20.12 8.72
C PHE A 71 5.20 -21.04 7.53
N LEU A 72 4.48 -20.90 6.41
CA LEU A 72 4.83 -21.57 5.16
C LEU A 72 5.97 -20.83 4.45
N VAL A 73 6.80 -21.62 3.75
CA VAL A 73 7.82 -21.08 2.85
C VAL A 73 7.13 -20.37 1.68
N VAL A 74 7.44 -19.10 1.51
CA VAL A 74 6.96 -18.29 0.38
C VAL A 74 8.14 -18.00 -0.53
N ASN A 75 8.11 -18.58 -1.73
CA ASN A 75 8.99 -18.18 -2.81
C ASN A 75 8.34 -16.98 -3.50
N MET A 76 8.89 -15.79 -3.27
CA MET A 76 8.45 -14.59 -3.97
C MET A 76 8.92 -14.70 -5.42
N ALA A 77 7.99 -14.71 -6.37
CA ALA A 77 8.35 -14.54 -7.78
C ALA A 77 9.01 -13.16 -7.96
N PRO A 78 10.08 -13.05 -8.75
CA PRO A 78 10.63 -11.74 -9.09
C PRO A 78 9.55 -10.95 -9.82
N PHE A 79 9.12 -9.84 -9.22
CA PHE A 79 8.20 -8.92 -9.87
C PHE A 79 8.96 -7.67 -10.28
N ALA A 80 8.73 -7.22 -11.51
CA ALA A 80 9.38 -6.02 -12.02
C ALA A 80 8.53 -4.80 -11.64
N LEU A 81 9.09 -3.89 -10.84
CA LEU A 81 8.56 -2.54 -10.67
C LEU A 81 8.76 -1.67 -11.93
N ILE A 82 9.53 -2.16 -12.90
CA ILE A 82 10.00 -1.44 -14.09
C ILE A 82 9.54 -2.24 -15.31
N GLY A 83 8.91 -1.58 -16.29
CA GLY A 83 8.42 -2.22 -17.52
C GLY A 83 6.95 -2.61 -17.50
N VAL A 84 6.13 -1.97 -16.66
CA VAL A 84 4.67 -2.10 -16.71
C VAL A 84 4.14 -1.02 -17.67
N ASP A 85 3.50 -1.44 -18.76
CA ASP A 85 2.94 -0.54 -19.80
C ASP A 85 1.63 0.13 -19.38
N TYR A 86 1.27 0.08 -18.10
CA TYR A 86 0.05 0.64 -17.57
C TYR A 86 0.24 1.22 -16.16
N ALA A 87 -0.55 2.25 -15.86
CA ALA A 87 -0.66 2.88 -14.56
C ALA A 87 -1.95 2.42 -13.87
N GLY A 88 -1.83 1.99 -12.60
CA GLY A 88 -2.97 1.76 -11.73
C GLY A 88 -3.38 3.05 -11.03
N ILE A 89 -4.55 3.59 -11.37
CA ILE A 89 -5.09 4.81 -10.78
C ILE A 89 -6.18 4.45 -9.77
N LYS A 90 -6.11 5.06 -8.58
CA LYS A 90 -7.12 4.96 -7.55
C LYS A 90 -7.72 6.32 -7.26
N THR A 91 -9.03 6.42 -7.41
CA THR A 91 -9.78 7.65 -7.19
C THR A 91 -10.78 7.45 -6.05
N PRO A 92 -10.85 8.36 -5.06
CA PRO A 92 -11.86 8.27 -4.00
C PRO A 92 -13.26 8.52 -4.58
N GLN A 93 -14.24 7.78 -4.06
CA GLN A 93 -15.66 7.99 -4.36
C GLN A 93 -16.33 8.62 -3.14
N PHE A 94 -17.08 9.69 -3.37
CA PHE A 94 -17.82 10.42 -2.35
C PHE A 94 -19.33 10.33 -2.59
N GLN A 95 -20.11 10.38 -1.50
CA GLN A 95 -21.58 10.29 -1.53
C GLN A 95 -22.22 11.55 -0.93
N PHE A 96 -21.76 12.74 -1.36
CA PHE A 96 -22.28 14.03 -0.86
C PHE A 96 -23.77 14.23 -1.14
N THR A 97 -24.31 13.61 -2.20
CA THR A 97 -25.73 13.70 -2.56
C THR A 97 -26.66 12.96 -1.58
N HIS A 98 -26.17 11.94 -0.89
CA HIS A 98 -26.96 11.16 0.07
C HIS A 98 -26.79 11.63 1.52
N LEU A 99 -25.73 12.38 1.80
CA LEU A 99 -25.43 12.94 3.13
C LEU A 99 -25.87 14.41 3.17
N HIS A 100 -27.15 14.65 3.46
CA HIS A 100 -27.68 16.01 3.61
C HIS A 100 -26.88 16.79 4.66
N GLY A 101 -26.29 17.92 4.26
CA GLY A 101 -25.44 18.75 5.13
C GLY A 101 -23.96 18.38 5.13
N ALA A 102 -23.53 17.39 4.34
CA ALA A 102 -22.11 17.13 4.14
C ALA A 102 -21.47 18.19 3.23
N ASP A 103 -20.40 18.79 3.72
CA ASP A 103 -19.63 19.80 3.01
C ASP A 103 -18.65 19.15 2.01
N PRO A 104 -18.62 19.53 0.72
CA PRO A 104 -17.74 18.89 -0.28
C PRO A 104 -16.24 19.26 -0.16
N PHE A 105 -15.79 19.85 0.95
CA PHE A 105 -14.37 20.14 1.17
C PHE A 105 -13.60 18.93 1.74
N LEU A 106 -12.32 18.85 1.40
CA LEU A 106 -11.40 17.85 1.93
C LEU A 106 -10.71 18.39 3.18
N ASP A 107 -10.80 17.64 4.28
CA ASP A 107 -10.12 17.93 5.53
C ASP A 107 -9.14 16.80 5.89
N ILE A 108 -8.52 16.87 7.07
CA ILE A 108 -7.62 15.86 7.63
C ILE A 108 -8.36 14.53 7.82
N GLU A 109 -9.66 14.58 8.08
CA GLU A 109 -10.51 13.40 8.19
C GLU A 109 -10.93 12.85 6.81
N MET A 110 -10.93 11.52 6.70
CA MET A 110 -11.29 10.85 5.46
C MET A 110 -12.81 10.83 5.28
N ALA A 111 -13.33 11.67 4.37
CA ALA A 111 -14.74 11.71 4.00
C ALA A 111 -15.16 10.72 2.89
N SER A 112 -14.20 10.05 2.23
CA SER A 112 -14.51 9.13 1.12
C SER A 112 -15.14 7.84 1.61
N THR A 113 -16.24 7.41 0.99
CA THR A 113 -16.95 6.17 1.35
C THR A 113 -16.54 4.98 0.48
N GLY A 114 -16.04 5.25 -0.73
CA GLY A 114 -15.63 4.22 -1.69
C GLY A 114 -14.34 4.57 -2.43
N LYS A 115 -13.95 3.67 -3.33
CA LYS A 115 -12.81 3.84 -4.24
C LYS A 115 -13.13 3.22 -5.59
N VAL A 116 -12.75 3.91 -6.65
CA VAL A 116 -12.74 3.37 -8.01
C VAL A 116 -11.29 3.12 -8.39
N VAL A 117 -11.08 2.03 -9.12
CA VAL A 117 -9.76 1.62 -9.61
C VAL A 117 -9.84 1.50 -11.12
N CYS A 118 -8.91 2.15 -11.81
CA CYS A 118 -8.76 2.11 -13.25
C CYS A 118 -7.33 1.71 -13.62
N LEU A 119 -7.17 1.01 -14.74
CA LEU A 119 -5.88 0.76 -15.36
C LEU A 119 -5.81 1.61 -16.63
N GLU A 120 -4.78 2.43 -16.75
CA GLU A 120 -4.54 3.27 -17.92
C GLU A 120 -3.27 2.81 -18.61
N LEU A 121 -3.31 2.61 -19.93
CA LEU A 121 -2.11 2.29 -20.69
C LEU A 121 -1.19 3.50 -20.77
N ILE A 122 0.05 3.34 -20.35
CA ILE A 122 1.08 4.37 -20.50
C ILE A 122 1.56 4.30 -21.95
N CYS A 123 1.09 5.22 -22.78
CA CYS A 123 1.68 5.45 -24.09
C CYS A 123 3.03 6.14 -23.87
N ILE A 124 4.09 5.35 -23.78
CA ILE A 124 5.44 5.88 -23.94
C ILE A 124 5.59 6.13 -25.44
N GLU A 125 5.30 7.36 -25.89
CA GLU A 125 5.74 7.78 -27.22
C GLU A 125 7.28 7.67 -27.24
N PRO A 126 7.87 7.03 -28.28
CA PRO A 126 9.31 6.84 -28.40
C PRO A 126 10.08 8.13 -28.57
#